data_AF-A0A3D3HYD6-F1
#
_entry.id   AF-A0A3D3HYD6-F1
#
_cell.length_a   1.000
_cell.length_b   1.000
_cell.length_c   1.000
_cell.angle_alpha   90.00
_cell.angle_beta   90.00
_cell.angle_gamma   90.00
#
_symmetry.space_group_name_H-M   'P 1'
#
loop_
_entity.id
_entity.type
_entity.pdbx_description
1 polymer ?
#
loop_
_entity_poly.entity_id
_entity_poly.type
_entity_poly.pdbx_seq_one_letter_code
_entity_poly.pdbx_strand_id
1 'polypeptide(L)'
;MVPLAILLLTLPATSCAGPRPTAPAAQSETLFLDGFFPIGVFSQPVESFEKWKQRGIDTLLEVPMNHDPAAWDRAARAGGFRIIRRPAANPQDDIGRKDLLAWSHWDEPDAAGRAPTWTPAFERTYAEWRRIDPNRKIFLNFAGPDITWFTTRTDAYSREYATYYPRLVRTADWIASDIYPAGGWLNRAHESRRGDITLIAEPMRAIRQLTSKPQFVFIEASEIESGNVPGARCPTPAEMRAQIWYAILHGARGIFYFPASVRRDAFRFDAAPPEIVAQMVRQNALIRKAGRTLQGPVNPSGIQVSADGPLEVGWRLLDGQATVIVVNPTRSSVPNAKITIHGATGEARFLSDDRRVAVADGVLRESVEPLGVRVFVVKVAG
;
A
#
# COMPACT_ATOMS: atom_id res chain seq x y z
N MET A 1 -79.25 52.58 -11.69
CA MET A 1 -79.25 51.23 -12.30
C MET A 1 -77.91 50.58 -12.00
N VAL A 2 -78.00 49.49 -11.24
CA VAL A 2 -77.04 48.47 -10.78
C VAL A 2 -75.60 48.49 -11.33
N PRO A 3 -74.55 48.51 -10.49
CA PRO A 3 -73.23 47.98 -10.84
C PRO A 3 -73.12 46.49 -10.46
N LEU A 4 -72.61 45.71 -11.40
CA LEU A 4 -72.44 44.26 -11.31
C LEU A 4 -71.20 43.93 -10.46
N ALA A 5 -71.40 43.23 -9.35
CA ALA A 5 -70.33 42.72 -8.48
C ALA A 5 -69.79 41.38 -9.00
N ILE A 6 -68.48 41.30 -9.24
CA ILE A 6 -67.76 40.05 -9.52
C ILE A 6 -67.21 39.51 -8.20
N LEU A 7 -67.74 38.38 -7.75
CA LEU A 7 -67.30 37.64 -6.57
C LEU A 7 -66.12 36.74 -6.97
N LEU A 8 -64.89 37.09 -6.55
CA LEU A 8 -63.74 36.19 -6.62
C LEU A 8 -63.84 35.15 -5.50
N LEU A 9 -64.04 33.89 -5.89
CA LEU A 9 -63.89 32.73 -5.01
C LEU A 9 -62.42 32.26 -5.03
N THR A 10 -61.79 32.29 -3.87
CA THR A 10 -60.45 31.77 -3.59
C THR A 10 -60.48 30.26 -3.43
N LEU A 11 -59.66 29.53 -4.18
CA LEU A 11 -59.36 28.11 -3.96
C LEU A 11 -57.99 27.97 -3.27
N PRO A 12 -57.83 27.10 -2.26
CA PRO A 12 -56.57 26.93 -1.55
C PRO A 12 -55.55 26.20 -2.43
N ALA A 13 -54.32 26.73 -2.47
CA ALA A 13 -53.20 26.07 -3.12
C ALA A 13 -52.74 24.86 -2.30
N THR A 14 -53.14 23.66 -2.70
CA THR A 14 -52.52 22.42 -2.25
C THR A 14 -51.11 22.32 -2.84
N SER A 15 -50.10 22.55 -2.00
CA SER A 15 -48.70 22.25 -2.32
C SER A 15 -48.53 20.73 -2.39
N CYS A 16 -48.42 20.19 -3.60
CA CYS A 16 -47.93 18.85 -3.83
C CYS A 16 -46.42 18.83 -3.54
N ALA A 17 -46.03 18.54 -2.31
CA ALA A 17 -44.66 18.19 -1.99
C ALA A 17 -44.35 16.83 -2.65
N GLY A 18 -43.62 16.86 -3.76
CA GLY A 18 -43.09 15.64 -4.39
C GLY A 18 -42.20 14.87 -3.41
N PRO A 19 -42.06 13.54 -3.59
CA PRO A 19 -41.22 12.73 -2.73
C PRO A 19 -39.79 13.28 -2.75
N ARG A 20 -39.24 13.56 -1.56
CA ARG A 20 -37.83 13.91 -1.37
C ARG A 20 -36.98 12.84 -2.06
N PRO A 21 -35.94 13.22 -2.84
CA PRO A 21 -34.99 12.24 -3.31
C PRO A 21 -34.40 11.53 -2.09
N THR A 22 -34.71 10.25 -1.95
CA THR A 22 -34.05 9.37 -1.00
C THR A 22 -32.56 9.44 -1.30
N ALA A 23 -31.77 9.78 -0.28
CA ALA A 23 -30.31 9.68 -0.34
C ALA A 23 -29.94 8.30 -0.91
N PRO A 24 -28.91 8.21 -1.77
CA PRO A 24 -28.47 6.91 -2.27
C PRO A 24 -28.22 6.01 -1.07
N ALA A 25 -28.86 4.83 -1.05
CA ALA A 25 -28.53 3.82 -0.07
C ALA A 25 -27.01 3.61 -0.12
N ALA A 26 -26.33 3.81 1.01
CA ALA A 26 -24.90 3.62 1.12
C ALA A 26 -24.57 2.24 0.53
N GLN A 27 -23.90 2.22 -0.62
CA GLN A 27 -23.32 0.98 -1.12
C GLN A 27 -22.41 0.52 0.02
N SER A 28 -22.69 -0.65 0.59
CA SER A 28 -21.79 -1.31 1.52
C SER A 28 -20.49 -1.53 0.74
N GLU A 29 -19.54 -0.59 0.86
CA GLU A 29 -18.28 -0.65 0.14
C GLU A 29 -17.58 -1.95 0.55
N THR A 30 -17.42 -2.86 -0.40
CA THR A 30 -16.72 -4.11 -0.15
C THR A 30 -15.25 -3.76 0.07
N LEU A 31 -14.80 -3.82 1.33
CA LEU A 31 -13.41 -3.56 1.69
C LEU A 31 -12.49 -4.61 1.05
N PHE A 32 -11.34 -4.19 0.54
CA PHE A 32 -10.33 -5.13 0.08
C PHE A 32 -9.86 -6.00 1.27
N LEU A 33 -9.79 -7.32 1.06
CA LEU A 33 -9.46 -8.29 2.10
C LEU A 33 -10.30 -8.13 3.39
N ASP A 34 -11.58 -7.77 3.26
CA ASP A 34 -12.52 -7.58 4.38
C ASP A 34 -12.02 -6.58 5.44
N GLY A 35 -11.17 -5.63 5.04
CA GLY A 35 -10.57 -4.64 5.93
C GLY A 35 -9.25 -5.08 6.58
N PHE A 36 -8.74 -6.28 6.29
CA PHE A 36 -7.43 -6.73 6.74
C PHE A 36 -6.33 -6.08 5.90
N PHE A 37 -5.44 -5.32 6.53
CA PHE A 37 -4.27 -4.73 5.88
C PHE A 37 -3.03 -5.55 6.18
N PRO A 38 -2.44 -6.29 5.21
CA PRO A 38 -1.24 -7.08 5.45
C PRO A 38 -0.05 -6.20 5.85
N ILE A 39 0.50 -6.47 7.03
CA ILE A 39 1.78 -5.94 7.50
C ILE A 39 2.72 -7.13 7.62
N GLY A 40 3.50 -7.34 6.57
CA GLY A 40 4.29 -8.55 6.42
C GLY A 40 5.79 -8.38 6.58
N VAL A 41 6.48 -9.51 6.61
CA VAL A 41 7.95 -9.59 6.55
C VAL A 41 8.35 -10.67 5.55
N PHE A 42 9.37 -10.36 4.75
CA PHE A 42 9.89 -11.26 3.73
C PHE A 42 10.79 -12.33 4.35
N SER A 43 10.50 -13.59 3.99
CA SER A 43 11.38 -14.75 4.08
C SER A 43 12.08 -14.89 5.43
N GLN A 44 11.31 -15.20 6.48
CA GLN A 44 11.81 -15.31 7.84
C GLN A 44 11.74 -16.75 8.37
N PRO A 45 12.75 -17.22 9.13
CA PRO A 45 12.78 -18.58 9.64
C PRO A 45 11.90 -18.71 10.90
N VAL A 46 11.48 -19.94 11.21
CA VAL A 46 10.45 -20.24 12.23
C VAL A 46 10.82 -19.70 13.61
N GLU A 47 12.08 -19.81 14.00
CA GLU A 47 12.62 -19.33 15.27
C GLU A 47 12.46 -17.82 15.48
N SER A 48 12.17 -17.06 14.41
CA SER A 48 12.00 -15.62 14.46
C SER A 48 10.54 -15.16 14.50
N PHE A 49 9.56 -16.06 14.38
CA PHE A 49 8.14 -15.70 14.25
C PHE A 49 7.61 -14.91 15.46
N GLU A 50 7.88 -15.35 16.69
CA GLU A 50 7.44 -14.63 17.89
C GLU A 50 8.01 -13.21 17.96
N LYS A 51 9.28 -13.05 17.57
CA LYS A 51 9.92 -11.73 17.46
C LYS A 51 9.17 -10.84 16.45
N TRP A 52 8.78 -11.37 15.30
CA TRP A 52 8.04 -10.61 14.28
C TRP A 52 6.62 -10.27 14.74
N LYS A 53 5.95 -11.18 15.44
CA LYS A 53 4.64 -10.92 16.05
C LYS A 53 4.69 -9.76 17.03
N GLN A 54 5.72 -9.73 17.90
CA GLN A 54 5.99 -8.63 18.84
C GLN A 54 6.29 -7.30 18.13
N ARG A 55 6.86 -7.35 16.91
CA ARG A 55 7.09 -6.17 16.07
C ARG A 55 5.84 -5.69 15.31
N GLY A 56 4.71 -6.37 15.51
CA GLY A 56 3.46 -6.03 14.85
C GLY A 56 3.36 -6.52 13.41
N ILE A 57 4.06 -7.59 13.06
CA ILE A 57 3.82 -8.34 11.82
C ILE A 57 2.60 -9.24 12.00
N ASP A 58 1.75 -9.30 10.98
CA ASP A 58 0.59 -10.20 10.91
C ASP A 58 0.61 -11.14 9.69
N THR A 59 1.52 -10.90 8.74
CA THR A 59 1.62 -11.67 7.50
C THR A 59 3.05 -12.16 7.27
N LEU A 60 3.22 -13.43 6.90
CA LEU A 60 4.51 -13.99 6.50
C LEU A 60 4.53 -14.21 4.99
N LEU A 61 5.59 -13.72 4.34
CA LEU A 61 5.77 -13.82 2.89
C LEU A 61 6.97 -14.70 2.57
N GLU A 62 6.70 -15.79 1.87
CA GLU A 62 7.65 -16.80 1.37
C GLU A 62 8.39 -17.60 2.43
N VAL A 63 8.68 -18.85 2.05
CA VAL A 63 9.50 -19.76 2.86
C VAL A 63 10.97 -19.47 2.53
N PRO A 64 11.83 -19.25 3.53
CA PRO A 64 13.26 -19.14 3.30
C PRO A 64 13.84 -20.30 2.50
N MET A 65 14.82 -20.00 1.64
CA MET A 65 15.59 -21.05 0.98
C MET A 65 16.19 -22.01 2.01
N ASN A 66 16.29 -23.29 1.64
CA ASN A 66 16.83 -24.36 2.48
C ASN A 66 16.06 -24.61 3.80
N HIS A 67 14.80 -24.18 3.90
CA HIS A 67 13.91 -24.51 5.01
C HIS A 67 12.79 -25.43 4.55
N ASP A 68 12.30 -26.30 5.45
CA ASP A 68 11.16 -27.18 5.17
C ASP A 68 9.86 -26.36 5.05
N PRO A 69 9.24 -26.29 3.84
CA PRO A 69 7.99 -25.54 3.63
C PRO A 69 6.83 -26.04 4.49
N ALA A 70 6.77 -27.35 4.77
CA ALA A 70 5.67 -27.93 5.53
C ALA A 70 5.78 -27.59 7.02
N ALA A 71 6.98 -27.69 7.61
CA ALA A 71 7.21 -27.23 8.98
C ALA A 71 6.98 -25.73 9.14
N TRP A 72 7.45 -24.92 8.17
CA TRP A 72 7.26 -23.47 8.18
C TRP A 72 5.78 -23.09 8.12
N ASP A 73 4.98 -23.69 7.22
CA ASP A 73 3.54 -23.41 7.09
C ASP A 73 2.76 -23.79 8.37
N ARG A 74 3.09 -24.95 8.97
CA ARG A 74 2.47 -25.37 10.25
C ARG A 74 2.79 -24.38 11.38
N ALA A 75 4.04 -23.93 11.49
CA ALA A 75 4.44 -22.97 12.52
C ALA A 75 3.78 -21.60 12.31
N ALA A 76 3.73 -21.12 11.07
CA ALA A 76 3.08 -19.85 10.71
C ALA A 76 1.59 -19.86 11.10
N ARG A 77 0.90 -20.95 10.80
CA ARG A 77 -0.49 -21.19 11.21
C ARG A 77 -0.67 -21.20 12.72
N ALA A 78 0.17 -21.95 13.44
CA ALA A 78 0.12 -22.03 14.90
C ALA A 78 0.35 -20.65 15.54
N GLY A 79 1.20 -19.82 14.93
CA GLY A 79 1.43 -18.43 15.32
C GLY A 79 0.28 -17.47 14.99
N GLY A 80 -0.71 -17.90 14.20
CA GLY A 80 -1.86 -17.09 13.80
C GLY A 80 -1.56 -16.07 12.69
N PHE A 81 -0.50 -16.27 11.91
CA PHE A 81 -0.16 -15.40 10.80
C PHE A 81 -1.09 -15.63 9.60
N ARG A 82 -1.28 -14.58 8.80
CA ARG A 82 -1.64 -14.72 7.39
C ARG A 82 -0.41 -15.10 6.58
N ILE A 83 -0.60 -15.84 5.50
CA ILE A 83 0.51 -16.46 4.77
C ILE A 83 0.40 -16.15 3.28
N ILE A 84 1.52 -15.80 2.67
CA ILE A 84 1.71 -15.84 1.22
C ILE A 84 2.95 -16.70 0.97
N ARG A 85 2.82 -17.78 0.19
CA ARG A 85 3.94 -18.69 -0.12
C ARG A 85 3.65 -19.44 -1.41
N ARG A 86 4.63 -20.15 -1.95
CA ARG A 86 4.38 -21.14 -3.02
C ARG A 86 3.34 -22.18 -2.59
N PRO A 87 2.65 -22.86 -3.53
CA PRO A 87 1.78 -23.98 -3.18
C PRO A 87 2.47 -25.03 -2.32
N ALA A 88 1.69 -25.73 -1.49
CA ALA A 88 2.18 -26.90 -0.77
C ALA A 88 2.63 -27.99 -1.76
N ALA A 89 3.40 -28.97 -1.28
CA ALA A 89 3.84 -30.10 -2.12
C ALA A 89 2.66 -30.82 -2.80
N ASN A 90 1.52 -30.91 -2.10
CA ASN A 90 0.22 -31.20 -2.70
C ASN A 90 -0.64 -29.92 -2.67
N PRO A 91 -0.78 -29.19 -3.80
CA PRO A 91 -1.52 -27.93 -3.83
C PRO A 91 -3.01 -28.04 -3.50
N GLN A 92 -3.60 -29.25 -3.59
CA GLN A 92 -4.99 -29.49 -3.16
C GLN A 92 -5.20 -29.20 -1.66
N ASP A 93 -4.17 -29.36 -0.84
CA ASP A 93 -4.22 -29.11 0.61
C ASP A 93 -4.41 -27.62 0.95
N ASP A 94 -4.21 -26.73 -0.02
CA ASP A 94 -4.37 -25.29 0.12
C ASP A 94 -5.79 -24.80 -0.19
N ILE A 95 -6.63 -25.64 -0.81
CA ILE A 95 -7.97 -25.25 -1.24
C ILE A 95 -8.84 -24.93 -0.01
N GLY A 96 -9.51 -23.77 -0.05
CA GLY A 96 -10.39 -23.32 1.03
C GLY A 96 -9.68 -22.75 2.26
N ARG A 97 -8.34 -22.80 2.32
CA ARG A 97 -7.60 -22.16 3.41
C ARG A 97 -7.74 -20.63 3.38
N LYS A 98 -8.24 -20.07 4.47
CA LYS A 98 -8.47 -18.62 4.68
C LYS A 98 -7.27 -17.88 5.25
N ASP A 99 -6.35 -18.59 5.89
CA ASP A 99 -5.13 -18.04 6.46
C ASP A 99 -4.02 -17.89 5.39
N LEU A 100 -4.00 -18.77 4.39
CA LEU A 100 -3.27 -18.58 3.15
C LEU A 100 -4.00 -17.52 2.32
N LEU A 101 -3.34 -16.40 2.03
CA LEU A 101 -3.90 -15.29 1.27
C LEU A 101 -3.67 -15.49 -0.24
N ALA A 102 -2.47 -15.88 -0.62
CA ALA A 102 -2.09 -16.09 -2.02
C ALA A 102 -0.99 -17.15 -2.19
N TRP A 103 -0.93 -17.74 -3.38
CA TRP A 103 0.25 -18.44 -3.85
C TRP A 103 1.25 -17.44 -4.43
N SER A 104 2.53 -17.55 -4.06
CA SER A 104 3.60 -16.68 -4.58
C SER A 104 4.30 -17.32 -5.77
N HIS A 105 4.51 -16.54 -6.82
CA HIS A 105 5.50 -16.85 -7.87
C HIS A 105 6.94 -16.83 -7.32
N TRP A 106 7.95 -16.97 -8.18
CA TRP A 106 9.31 -16.60 -7.81
C TRP A 106 9.47 -15.09 -7.77
N ASP A 107 10.28 -14.63 -6.82
CA ASP A 107 10.60 -13.22 -6.60
C ASP A 107 11.38 -12.60 -7.78
N GLU A 108 11.08 -11.34 -8.09
CA GLU A 108 11.74 -10.50 -9.10
C GLU A 108 12.16 -11.23 -10.40
N PRO A 109 11.22 -11.77 -11.19
CA PRO A 109 11.55 -12.44 -12.45
C PRO A 109 12.12 -11.48 -13.50
N ASP A 110 11.95 -10.17 -13.31
CA ASP A 110 12.37 -9.10 -14.19
C ASP A 110 13.73 -8.49 -13.85
N ALA A 111 14.21 -8.68 -12.63
CA ALA A 111 15.51 -8.16 -12.20
C ALA A 111 16.64 -8.61 -13.12
N ALA A 112 17.57 -7.69 -13.39
CA ALA A 112 18.80 -7.95 -14.13
C ALA A 112 18.57 -8.59 -15.51
N GLY A 113 17.51 -8.16 -16.21
CA GLY A 113 17.26 -8.57 -17.59
C GLY A 113 16.63 -9.97 -17.76
N ARG A 114 16.11 -10.57 -16.67
CA ARG A 114 15.64 -11.97 -16.69
C ARG A 114 14.18 -12.16 -17.11
N ALA A 115 13.41 -11.07 -17.35
CA ALA A 115 12.00 -11.18 -17.73
C ALA A 115 11.75 -12.10 -18.95
N PRO A 116 12.55 -12.05 -20.04
CA PRO A 116 12.37 -12.94 -21.18
C PRO A 116 12.48 -14.43 -20.83
N THR A 117 13.40 -14.77 -19.92
CA THR A 117 13.65 -16.15 -19.48
C THR A 117 12.51 -16.67 -18.60
N TRP A 118 12.03 -15.86 -17.65
CA TRP A 118 11.02 -16.29 -16.68
C TRP A 118 9.58 -16.23 -17.19
N THR A 119 9.27 -15.32 -18.13
CA THR A 119 7.89 -15.10 -18.59
C THR A 119 7.20 -16.39 -19.07
N PRO A 120 7.80 -17.23 -19.95
CA PRO A 120 7.15 -18.47 -20.38
C PRO A 120 6.93 -19.47 -19.24
N ALA A 121 7.83 -19.50 -18.26
CA ALA A 121 7.68 -20.39 -17.10
C ALA A 121 6.50 -19.93 -16.23
N PHE A 122 6.38 -18.63 -15.98
CA PHE A 122 5.31 -18.06 -15.15
C PHE A 122 3.93 -18.20 -15.81
N GLU A 123 3.84 -18.07 -17.14
CA GLU A 123 2.61 -18.32 -17.89
C GLU A 123 2.15 -19.79 -17.76
N ARG A 124 3.09 -20.75 -17.81
CA ARG A 124 2.78 -22.18 -17.57
C ARG A 124 2.34 -22.44 -16.14
N THR A 125 3.10 -21.95 -15.16
CA THR A 125 2.78 -22.08 -13.73
C THR A 125 1.41 -21.48 -13.42
N TYR A 126 1.08 -20.32 -13.99
CA TYR A 126 -0.23 -19.70 -13.83
C TYR A 126 -1.37 -20.58 -14.36
N ALA A 127 -1.22 -21.13 -15.58
CA ALA A 127 -2.22 -22.00 -16.17
C ALA A 127 -2.43 -23.28 -15.34
N GLU A 128 -1.34 -23.86 -14.81
CA GLU A 128 -1.39 -25.01 -13.91
C GLU A 128 -2.12 -24.68 -12.61
N TRP A 129 -1.73 -23.61 -11.92
CA TRP A 129 -2.33 -23.21 -10.65
C TRP A 129 -3.81 -22.89 -10.77
N ARG A 130 -4.22 -22.22 -11.86
CA ARG A 130 -5.64 -21.95 -12.15
C ARG A 130 -6.47 -23.21 -12.37
N ARG A 131 -5.86 -24.29 -12.87
CA ARG A 131 -6.53 -25.60 -12.99
C ARG A 131 -6.73 -26.28 -11.64
N ILE A 132 -5.86 -26.02 -10.66
CA ILE A 132 -5.94 -26.65 -9.33
C ILE A 132 -6.89 -25.89 -8.41
N ASP A 133 -6.67 -24.58 -8.26
CA ASP A 133 -7.54 -23.70 -7.46
C ASP A 133 -7.82 -22.41 -8.23
N PRO A 134 -8.96 -22.31 -8.94
CA PRO A 134 -9.30 -21.12 -9.72
C PRO A 134 -9.54 -19.88 -8.85
N ASN A 135 -9.83 -20.05 -7.56
CA ASN A 135 -10.16 -18.96 -6.64
C ASN A 135 -8.94 -18.44 -5.86
N ARG A 136 -7.87 -19.23 -5.76
CA ARG A 136 -6.61 -18.84 -5.11
C ARG A 136 -6.02 -17.60 -5.79
N LYS A 137 -5.67 -16.60 -4.99
CA LYS A 137 -4.93 -15.43 -5.47
C LYS A 137 -3.48 -15.80 -5.73
N ILE A 138 -2.90 -15.18 -6.76
CA ILE A 138 -1.49 -15.33 -7.09
C ILE A 138 -0.77 -14.00 -6.86
N PHE A 139 0.37 -14.04 -6.17
CA PHE A 139 1.20 -12.90 -5.83
C PHE A 139 2.47 -12.90 -6.69
N LEU A 140 2.88 -11.72 -7.14
CA LEU A 140 4.12 -11.52 -7.89
C LEU A 140 4.76 -10.19 -7.49
N ASN A 141 6.02 -10.25 -7.05
CA ASN A 141 6.86 -9.08 -6.81
C ASN A 141 7.78 -8.78 -8.01
N PHE A 142 7.90 -7.50 -8.38
CA PHE A 142 8.78 -7.01 -9.44
C PHE A 142 9.92 -6.17 -8.87
N ALA A 143 11.09 -6.25 -9.49
CA ALA A 143 12.22 -5.39 -9.16
C ALA A 143 11.91 -3.95 -9.55
N GLY A 144 11.69 -3.10 -8.54
CA GLY A 144 11.26 -1.71 -8.71
C GLY A 144 12.15 -0.87 -9.63
N PRO A 145 13.49 -0.91 -9.49
CA PRO A 145 14.39 -0.19 -10.38
C PRO A 145 14.24 -0.61 -11.85
N ASP A 146 14.10 -1.92 -12.13
CA ASP A 146 14.02 -2.48 -13.48
C ASP A 146 12.67 -2.17 -14.14
N ILE A 147 11.54 -2.39 -13.44
CA ILE A 147 10.21 -2.07 -14.00
C ILE A 147 10.08 -0.58 -14.30
N THR A 148 10.60 0.28 -13.42
CA THR A 148 10.60 1.73 -13.66
C THR A 148 11.49 2.09 -14.85
N TRP A 149 12.71 1.55 -14.92
CA TRP A 149 13.65 1.84 -16.00
C TRP A 149 13.12 1.45 -17.37
N PHE A 150 12.65 0.21 -17.51
CA PHE A 150 12.26 -0.33 -18.81
C PHE A 150 10.93 0.23 -19.31
N THR A 151 10.02 0.64 -18.42
CA THR A 151 8.70 1.18 -18.83
C THR A 151 8.69 2.68 -19.08
N THR A 152 9.73 3.42 -18.68
CA THR A 152 9.81 4.89 -18.85
C THR A 152 10.73 5.33 -19.99
N ARG A 153 11.51 4.41 -20.57
CA ARG A 153 12.46 4.70 -21.64
C ARG A 153 11.92 4.37 -23.01
N THR A 154 12.42 5.10 -24.00
CA THR A 154 11.95 4.99 -25.39
C THR A 154 12.98 4.40 -26.33
N ASP A 155 14.15 3.95 -25.88
CA ASP A 155 15.09 3.22 -26.75
C ASP A 155 14.54 1.84 -27.16
N ALA A 156 15.04 1.30 -28.28
CA ALA A 156 14.50 0.08 -28.88
C ALA A 156 14.55 -1.12 -27.94
N TYR A 157 15.67 -1.29 -27.23
CA TYR A 157 15.86 -2.37 -26.26
C TYR A 157 14.84 -2.27 -25.12
N SER A 158 14.66 -1.07 -24.56
CA SER A 158 13.70 -0.85 -23.48
C SER A 158 12.26 -1.11 -23.92
N ARG A 159 11.87 -0.68 -25.13
CA ARG A 159 10.53 -0.97 -25.67
C ARG A 159 10.28 -2.46 -25.88
N GLU A 160 11.27 -3.19 -26.38
CA GLU A 160 11.19 -4.64 -26.54
C GLU A 160 11.07 -5.33 -25.18
N TYR A 161 11.94 -4.98 -24.23
CA TYR A 161 11.93 -5.53 -22.89
C TYR A 161 10.61 -5.22 -22.15
N ALA A 162 10.06 -4.01 -22.33
CA ALA A 162 8.80 -3.61 -21.71
C ALA A 162 7.61 -4.49 -22.10
N THR A 163 7.69 -5.21 -23.24
CA THR A 163 6.61 -6.11 -23.69
C THR A 163 6.41 -7.34 -22.79
N TYR A 164 7.39 -7.68 -21.95
CA TYR A 164 7.29 -8.79 -21.00
C TYR A 164 6.47 -8.43 -19.76
N TYR A 165 6.41 -7.15 -19.33
CA TYR A 165 5.66 -6.78 -18.12
C TYR A 165 4.16 -7.05 -18.21
N PRO A 166 3.43 -6.67 -19.28
CA PRO A 166 2.02 -7.04 -19.41
C PRO A 166 1.79 -8.56 -19.37
N ARG A 167 2.75 -9.36 -19.85
CA ARG A 167 2.67 -10.83 -19.80
C ARG A 167 2.82 -11.34 -18.37
N LEU A 168 3.87 -10.92 -17.67
CA LEU A 168 4.10 -11.28 -16.27
C LEU A 168 2.95 -10.82 -15.37
N VAL A 169 2.47 -9.59 -15.54
CA VAL A 169 1.31 -9.05 -14.79
C VAL A 169 0.05 -9.88 -14.99
N ARG A 170 -0.16 -10.53 -16.15
CA ARG A 170 -1.31 -11.43 -16.35
C ARG A 170 -1.23 -12.72 -15.52
N THR A 171 -0.05 -13.11 -15.06
CA THR A 171 0.18 -14.35 -14.31
C THR A 171 -0.08 -14.24 -12.80
N ALA A 172 -0.50 -13.07 -12.31
CA ALA A 172 -0.75 -12.81 -10.89
C ALA A 172 -2.02 -11.98 -10.67
N ASP A 173 -2.63 -12.07 -9.49
CA ASP A 173 -3.76 -11.24 -9.07
C ASP A 173 -3.33 -10.04 -8.23
N TRP A 174 -2.26 -10.20 -7.47
CA TRP A 174 -1.67 -9.20 -6.60
C TRP A 174 -0.25 -8.92 -7.04
N ILE A 175 0.03 -7.65 -7.25
CA ILE A 175 1.33 -7.19 -7.76
C ILE A 175 2.07 -6.51 -6.63
N ALA A 176 3.35 -6.79 -6.47
CA ALA A 176 4.22 -6.08 -5.58
C ALA A 176 5.39 -5.48 -6.34
N SER A 177 6.05 -4.54 -5.69
CA SER A 177 7.35 -4.07 -6.12
C SER A 177 8.21 -3.72 -4.92
N ASP A 178 9.50 -3.93 -5.06
CA ASP A 178 10.51 -3.52 -4.12
C ASP A 178 11.53 -2.57 -4.74
N ILE A 179 11.76 -1.47 -4.03
CA ILE A 179 12.84 -0.54 -4.31
C ILE A 179 13.32 -0.04 -2.95
N TYR A 180 14.63 0.05 -2.77
CA TYR A 180 15.25 0.32 -1.48
C TYR A 180 16.00 1.66 -1.55
N PRO A 181 15.33 2.80 -1.28
CA PRO A 181 15.89 4.11 -1.50
C PRO A 181 17.26 4.34 -0.85
N ALA A 182 17.50 3.81 0.35
CA ALA A 182 18.75 3.96 1.07
C ALA A 182 19.63 2.70 1.05
N GLY A 183 19.01 1.52 1.18
CA GLY A 183 19.61 0.26 1.62
C GLY A 183 20.41 -0.51 0.60
N GLY A 184 20.12 -0.37 -0.70
CA GLY A 184 20.80 -1.19 -1.72
C GLY A 184 20.10 -1.20 -3.07
N TRP A 185 20.66 -1.98 -4.01
CA TRP A 185 20.06 -2.36 -5.31
C TRP A 185 19.28 -1.26 -6.04
N LEU A 186 19.93 -0.12 -6.24
CA LEU A 186 19.46 0.90 -7.19
C LEU A 186 20.21 0.73 -8.51
N ASN A 187 19.54 0.95 -9.63
CA ASN A 187 20.22 1.07 -10.91
C ASN A 187 20.73 2.52 -11.11
N ARG A 188 21.54 2.74 -12.16
CA ARG A 188 22.15 4.04 -12.48
C ARG A 188 21.17 5.22 -12.58
N ALA A 189 19.90 4.96 -12.89
CA ALA A 189 18.86 5.99 -12.96
C ALA A 189 18.49 6.56 -11.59
N HIS A 190 18.62 5.74 -10.55
CA HIS A 190 18.17 6.05 -9.20
C HIS A 190 19.33 6.28 -8.22
N GLU A 191 20.56 5.83 -8.54
CA GLU A 191 21.73 5.95 -7.67
C GLU A 191 22.00 7.38 -7.17
N SER A 192 21.84 8.39 -8.03
CA SER A 192 22.02 9.81 -7.66
C SER A 192 20.97 10.33 -6.67
N ARG A 193 19.87 9.61 -6.50
CA ARG A 193 18.75 9.90 -5.61
C ARG A 193 18.72 8.97 -4.39
N ARG A 194 19.83 8.32 -4.05
CA ARG A 194 19.91 7.47 -2.85
C ARG A 194 19.43 8.24 -1.60
N GLY A 195 18.49 7.65 -0.87
CA GLY A 195 17.83 8.24 0.30
C GLY A 195 16.61 9.12 -0.02
N ASP A 196 16.25 9.30 -1.29
CA ASP A 196 15.01 9.95 -1.71
C ASP A 196 13.83 9.00 -1.54
N ILE A 197 12.98 9.30 -0.56
CA ILE A 197 11.83 8.44 -0.23
C ILE A 197 10.81 8.35 -1.37
N THR A 198 10.80 9.30 -2.31
CA THR A 198 9.79 9.34 -3.38
C THR A 198 9.97 8.21 -4.39
N LEU A 199 11.17 7.62 -4.44
CA LEU A 199 11.49 6.43 -5.24
C LEU A 199 10.52 5.27 -4.98
N ILE A 200 10.02 5.13 -3.74
CA ILE A 200 9.10 4.05 -3.35
C ILE A 200 7.81 4.01 -4.20
N ALA A 201 7.39 5.15 -4.76
CA ALA A 201 6.17 5.25 -5.55
C ALA A 201 6.38 5.12 -7.07
N GLU A 202 7.62 5.17 -7.55
CA GLU A 202 7.88 5.12 -8.99
C GLU A 202 7.50 3.77 -9.63
N PRO A 203 7.88 2.61 -9.05
CA PRO A 203 7.42 1.33 -9.54
C PRO A 203 5.89 1.21 -9.49
N MET A 204 5.27 1.75 -8.43
CA MET A 204 3.82 1.73 -8.29
C MET A 204 3.13 2.49 -9.44
N ARG A 205 3.65 3.68 -9.79
CA ARG A 205 3.15 4.49 -10.90
C ARG A 205 3.33 3.76 -12.24
N ALA A 206 4.48 3.12 -12.46
CA ALA A 206 4.72 2.29 -13.65
C ALA A 206 3.71 1.13 -13.73
N ILE A 207 3.51 0.39 -12.64
CA ILE A 207 2.56 -0.74 -12.57
C ILE A 207 1.13 -0.28 -12.83
N ARG A 208 0.73 0.91 -12.35
CA ARG A 208 -0.61 1.48 -12.62
C ARG A 208 -0.89 1.71 -14.10
N GLN A 209 0.13 1.98 -14.91
CA GLN A 209 -0.03 2.10 -16.36
C GLN A 209 -0.27 0.73 -17.03
N LEU A 210 0.09 -0.36 -16.36
CA LEU A 210 -0.04 -1.73 -16.86
C LEU A 210 -1.31 -2.43 -16.36
N THR A 211 -1.76 -2.11 -15.13
CA THR A 211 -2.89 -2.80 -14.50
C THR A 211 -3.52 -2.01 -13.34
N SER A 212 -4.78 -2.32 -13.05
CA SER A 212 -5.54 -1.84 -11.88
C SER A 212 -5.51 -2.82 -10.69
N LYS A 213 -4.76 -3.93 -10.79
CA LYS A 213 -4.67 -4.94 -9.72
C LYS A 213 -4.15 -4.33 -8.40
N PRO A 214 -4.57 -4.89 -7.24
CA PRO A 214 -4.04 -4.50 -5.93
C PRO A 214 -2.51 -4.53 -5.90
N GLN A 215 -1.92 -3.46 -5.36
CA GLN A 215 -0.48 -3.30 -5.25
C GLN A 215 0.01 -3.44 -3.81
N PHE A 216 1.16 -4.08 -3.63
CA PHE A 216 1.87 -4.23 -2.36
C PHE A 216 3.28 -3.67 -2.51
N VAL A 217 3.89 -3.25 -1.41
CA VAL A 217 5.19 -2.56 -1.47
C VAL A 217 6.12 -3.10 -0.41
N PHE A 218 7.37 -3.35 -0.79
CA PHE A 218 8.40 -3.69 0.17
C PHE A 218 9.04 -2.44 0.77
N ILE A 219 9.34 -2.49 2.06
CA ILE A 219 9.92 -1.40 2.83
C ILE A 219 11.28 -1.84 3.37
N GLU A 220 12.34 -1.12 3.03
CA GLU A 220 13.68 -1.34 3.61
C GLU A 220 13.67 -1.17 5.12
N ALA A 221 14.39 -2.04 5.83
CA ALA A 221 14.55 -1.97 7.28
C ALA A 221 16.00 -2.13 7.75
N SER A 222 16.98 -2.17 6.84
CA SER A 222 18.39 -2.44 7.14
C SER A 222 19.31 -1.76 6.12
N GLU A 223 20.63 -1.79 6.38
CA GLU A 223 21.62 -1.66 5.31
C GLU A 223 21.68 -3.00 4.56
N ILE A 224 20.94 -3.08 3.46
CA ILE A 224 20.73 -4.33 2.73
C ILE A 224 22.06 -4.81 2.13
N GLU A 225 22.74 -3.96 1.37
CA GLU A 225 24.02 -4.28 0.73
C GLU A 225 25.22 -3.83 1.58
N SER A 226 25.25 -4.26 2.84
CA SER A 226 26.19 -3.73 3.86
C SER A 226 27.65 -3.94 3.45
N GLY A 227 28.30 -2.81 3.11
CA GLY A 227 29.67 -2.77 2.59
C GLY A 227 29.86 -3.17 1.12
N ASN A 228 28.82 -3.61 0.41
CA ASN A 228 28.90 -4.03 -0.99
C ASN A 228 28.65 -2.87 -1.97
N VAL A 229 27.76 -1.93 -1.62
CA VAL A 229 27.36 -0.82 -2.48
C VAL A 229 27.77 0.51 -1.85
N PRO A 230 28.67 1.30 -2.49
CA PRO A 230 29.05 2.61 -1.98
C PRO A 230 27.85 3.52 -1.71
N GLY A 231 27.81 4.09 -0.50
CA GLY A 231 26.76 5.00 -0.06
C GLY A 231 25.46 4.32 0.38
N ALA A 232 25.30 3.00 0.19
CA ALA A 232 24.20 2.26 0.80
C ALA A 232 24.29 2.37 2.33
N ARG A 233 23.13 2.50 2.97
CA ARG A 233 23.01 2.65 4.42
C ARG A 233 21.63 2.20 4.86
N CYS A 234 21.49 1.94 6.16
CA CYS A 234 20.16 1.78 6.74
C CYS A 234 19.33 3.07 6.54
N PRO A 235 18.01 2.97 6.25
CA PRO A 235 17.14 4.14 6.30
C PRO A 235 17.14 4.73 7.71
N THR A 236 16.91 6.03 7.82
CA THR A 236 16.62 6.66 9.12
C THR A 236 15.18 6.35 9.53
N PRO A 237 14.83 6.45 10.83
CA PRO A 237 13.44 6.31 11.27
C PRO A 237 12.45 7.23 10.55
N ALA A 238 12.85 8.47 10.22
CA ALA A 238 12.01 9.40 9.48
C ALA A 238 11.79 8.95 8.03
N GLU A 239 12.82 8.42 7.37
CA GLU A 239 12.72 7.88 6.01
C GLU A 239 11.82 6.65 5.95
N MET A 240 12.02 5.66 6.84
CA MET A 240 11.17 4.47 6.85
C MET A 240 9.70 4.83 7.11
N ARG A 241 9.44 5.77 8.04
CA ARG A 241 8.09 6.31 8.27
C ARG A 241 7.51 6.91 6.99
N ALA A 242 8.24 7.80 6.34
CA ALA A 242 7.78 8.47 5.13
C ALA A 242 7.54 7.46 4.00
N GLN A 243 8.45 6.51 3.76
CA GLN A 243 8.29 5.47 2.74
C GLN A 243 7.03 4.64 2.94
N ILE A 244 6.75 4.18 4.17
CA ILE A 244 5.53 3.43 4.51
C ILE A 244 4.29 4.22 4.10
N TRP A 245 4.17 5.46 4.58
CA TRP A 245 2.95 6.25 4.36
C TRP A 245 2.85 6.81 2.95
N TYR A 246 3.98 7.03 2.28
CA TYR A 246 4.03 7.42 0.88
C TYR A 246 3.59 6.26 -0.03
N ALA A 247 3.96 5.02 0.29
CA ALA A 247 3.40 3.84 -0.38
C ALA A 247 1.86 3.72 -0.15
N ILE A 248 1.39 3.90 1.09
CA ILE A 248 -0.04 3.79 1.43
C ILE A 248 -0.87 4.91 0.77
N LEU A 249 -0.41 6.16 0.77
CA LEU A 249 -1.13 7.26 0.10
C LEU A 249 -1.17 7.04 -1.42
N HIS A 250 -0.13 6.45 -2.01
CA HIS A 250 -0.13 5.97 -3.39
C HIS A 250 -0.86 4.64 -3.59
N GLY A 251 -1.61 4.16 -2.60
CA GLY A 251 -2.60 3.10 -2.79
C GLY A 251 -2.10 1.68 -2.55
N ALA A 252 -0.96 1.51 -1.87
CA ALA A 252 -0.55 0.20 -1.39
C ALA A 252 -1.66 -0.43 -0.52
N ARG A 253 -1.92 -1.70 -0.76
CA ARG A 253 -2.94 -2.54 -0.08
C ARG A 253 -2.36 -3.43 1.01
N GLY A 254 -1.05 -3.38 1.18
CA GLY A 254 -0.26 -4.06 2.19
C GLY A 254 1.20 -3.67 2.02
N ILE A 255 2.00 -3.86 3.07
CA ILE A 255 3.45 -3.63 3.05
C ILE A 255 4.20 -4.87 3.52
N PHE A 256 5.41 -5.07 3.01
CA PHE A 256 6.30 -6.14 3.45
C PHE A 256 7.66 -5.55 3.84
N TYR A 257 8.15 -5.81 5.05
CA TYR A 257 9.49 -5.39 5.42
C TYR A 257 10.54 -6.32 4.80
N PHE A 258 11.61 -5.72 4.29
CA PHE A 258 12.85 -6.39 3.94
C PHE A 258 13.94 -6.02 4.96
N PRO A 259 14.16 -6.86 5.99
CA PRO A 259 15.10 -6.56 7.07
C PRO A 259 16.47 -7.22 6.88
N ALA A 260 16.64 -8.02 5.82
CA ALA A 260 17.84 -8.80 5.64
C ALA A 260 19.06 -7.92 5.36
N SER A 261 20.25 -8.42 5.65
CA SER A 261 21.50 -7.84 5.18
C SER A 261 22.26 -8.90 4.41
N VAL A 262 22.66 -8.53 3.20
CA VAL A 262 23.44 -9.30 2.25
C VAL A 262 24.82 -8.67 2.23
N ARG A 263 25.78 -9.34 2.89
CA ARG A 263 27.20 -8.99 2.87
C ARG A 263 27.91 -9.94 1.92
N ARG A 264 29.08 -9.54 1.43
CA ARG A 264 29.90 -10.37 0.53
C ARG A 264 30.12 -11.80 1.03
N ASP A 265 30.22 -12.00 2.34
CA ASP A 265 30.59 -13.25 3.01
C ASP A 265 29.54 -13.77 4.02
N ALA A 266 28.45 -13.03 4.23
CA ALA A 266 27.46 -13.38 5.25
C ALA A 266 26.05 -12.91 4.88
N PHE A 267 25.06 -13.69 5.28
CA PHE A 267 23.65 -13.34 5.20
C PHE A 267 23.03 -13.27 6.59
N ARG A 268 22.20 -12.26 6.83
CA ARG A 268 21.38 -12.14 8.04
C ARG A 268 19.93 -11.98 7.63
N PHE A 269 19.05 -12.84 8.17
CA PHE A 269 17.60 -12.69 7.99
C PHE A 269 17.05 -11.37 8.54
N ASP A 270 17.70 -10.84 9.59
CA ASP A 270 17.31 -9.59 10.24
C ASP A 270 18.54 -8.82 10.70
N ALA A 271 18.70 -7.63 10.14
CA ALA A 271 19.73 -6.67 10.46
C ALA A 271 19.13 -5.29 10.79
N ALA A 272 17.83 -5.22 11.10
CA ALA A 272 17.19 -3.96 11.46
C ALA A 272 17.73 -3.45 12.81
N PRO A 273 18.28 -2.23 12.87
CA PRO A 273 18.79 -1.67 14.12
C PRO A 273 17.65 -1.25 15.06
N PRO A 274 17.92 -1.08 16.38
CA PRO A 274 16.88 -0.85 17.39
C PRO A 274 15.95 0.35 17.10
N GLU A 275 16.48 1.45 16.58
CA GLU A 275 15.71 2.66 16.24
C GLU A 275 14.74 2.43 15.07
N ILE A 276 15.11 1.56 14.13
CA ILE A 276 14.25 1.15 13.01
C ILE A 276 13.20 0.17 13.50
N VAL A 277 13.55 -0.79 14.36
CA VAL A 277 12.57 -1.66 15.02
C VAL A 277 11.55 -0.86 15.81
N ALA A 278 12.00 0.14 16.60
CA ALA A 278 11.11 1.00 17.37
C ALA A 278 10.17 1.80 16.46
N GLN A 279 10.67 2.30 15.32
CA GLN A 279 9.85 2.99 14.35
C GLN A 279 8.85 2.07 13.65
N MET A 280 9.26 0.84 13.32
CA MET A 280 8.45 -0.19 12.68
C MET A 280 7.26 -0.53 13.57
N VAL A 281 7.50 -0.82 14.85
CA VAL A 281 6.45 -1.09 15.85
C VAL A 281 5.44 0.07 15.90
N ARG A 282 5.93 1.31 15.97
CA ARG A 282 5.05 2.50 16.00
C ARG A 282 4.19 2.60 14.74
N GLN A 283 4.76 2.37 13.56
CA GLN A 283 4.01 2.49 12.31
C GLN A 283 3.04 1.33 12.11
N ASN A 284 3.41 0.12 12.47
CA ASN A 284 2.51 -1.04 12.42
C ASN A 284 1.29 -0.85 13.33
N ALA A 285 1.48 -0.30 14.53
CA ALA A 285 0.38 0.06 15.41
C ALA A 285 -0.53 1.14 14.79
N LEU A 286 0.05 2.15 14.14
CA LEU A 286 -0.71 3.22 13.49
C LEU A 286 -1.50 2.72 12.28
N ILE A 287 -0.91 1.86 11.44
CA ILE A 287 -1.59 1.21 10.31
C ILE A 287 -2.78 0.39 10.82
N ARG A 288 -2.61 -0.38 11.91
CA ARG A 288 -3.69 -1.16 12.51
C ARG A 288 -4.83 -0.28 13.03
N LYS A 289 -4.53 0.86 13.65
CA LYS A 289 -5.56 1.83 14.06
C LYS A 289 -6.38 2.35 12.87
N ALA A 290 -5.76 2.49 11.70
CA ALA A 290 -6.43 2.92 10.46
C ALA A 290 -6.99 1.76 9.60
N GLY A 291 -6.65 0.50 9.93
CA GLY A 291 -6.51 -0.60 8.97
C GLY A 291 -7.73 -0.89 8.11
N ARG A 292 -8.93 -0.93 8.69
CA ARG A 292 -10.17 -1.20 7.92
C ARG A 292 -10.39 -0.14 6.85
N THR A 293 -10.24 1.12 7.19
CA THR A 293 -10.44 2.24 6.25
C THR A 293 -9.35 2.29 5.19
N LEU A 294 -8.11 1.87 5.50
CA LEU A 294 -7.02 1.78 4.50
C LEU A 294 -7.33 0.83 3.34
N GLN A 295 -8.18 -0.18 3.59
CA GLN A 295 -8.64 -1.13 2.58
C GLN A 295 -9.91 -0.73 1.83
N GLY A 296 -10.47 0.45 2.12
CA GLY A 296 -11.53 1.04 1.29
C GLY A 296 -11.02 1.51 -0.08
N PRO A 297 -11.88 2.06 -0.93
CA PRO A 297 -11.48 2.70 -2.18
C PRO A 297 -10.34 3.72 -1.96
N VAL A 298 -9.36 3.73 -2.87
CA VAL A 298 -8.24 4.69 -2.82
C VAL A 298 -8.70 5.99 -3.45
N ASN A 299 -8.67 7.07 -2.68
CA ASN A 299 -9.04 8.42 -3.11
C ASN A 299 -10.40 8.45 -3.84
N PRO A 300 -11.49 7.94 -3.24
CA PRO A 300 -12.80 7.92 -3.88
C PRO A 300 -13.24 9.35 -4.24
N SER A 301 -13.87 9.50 -5.40
CA SER A 301 -14.30 10.80 -5.95
C SER A 301 -15.40 11.50 -5.13
N GLY A 302 -16.04 10.78 -4.20
CA GLY A 302 -17.07 11.33 -3.30
C GLY A 302 -16.52 12.38 -2.33
N ILE A 303 -15.21 12.45 -2.12
CA ILE A 303 -14.55 13.55 -1.42
C ILE A 303 -13.30 13.97 -2.17
N GLN A 304 -12.93 15.23 -2.02
CA GLN A 304 -11.69 15.77 -2.56
C GLN A 304 -10.83 16.30 -1.42
N VAL A 305 -9.55 15.95 -1.45
CA VAL A 305 -8.56 16.45 -0.50
C VAL A 305 -7.36 17.03 -1.26
N SER A 306 -6.85 18.17 -0.80
CA SER A 306 -5.63 18.81 -1.31
C SER A 306 -4.80 19.37 -0.16
N ALA A 307 -3.51 19.57 -0.40
CA ALA A 307 -2.59 20.18 0.56
C ALA A 307 -1.64 21.15 -0.17
N ASP A 308 -1.10 22.13 0.56
CA ASP A 308 -0.06 23.01 0.02
C ASP A 308 1.16 22.22 -0.44
N GLY A 309 1.71 22.55 -1.61
CA GLY A 309 2.98 21.99 -2.06
C GLY A 309 4.11 22.37 -1.09
N PRO A 310 5.08 21.48 -0.83
CA PRO A 310 5.35 20.19 -1.48
C PRO A 310 4.64 18.98 -0.85
N LEU A 311 3.61 19.16 -0.02
CA LEU A 311 2.93 18.03 0.62
C LEU A 311 2.16 17.20 -0.40
N GLU A 312 2.17 15.88 -0.20
CA GLU A 312 1.31 14.96 -0.93
C GLU A 312 0.24 14.39 -0.01
N VAL A 313 -0.95 14.16 -0.58
CA VAL A 313 -2.11 13.72 0.16
C VAL A 313 -2.80 12.54 -0.51
N GLY A 314 -3.23 11.58 0.31
CA GLY A 314 -4.12 10.51 -0.07
C GLY A 314 -5.22 10.35 0.97
N TRP A 315 -6.35 9.78 0.57
CA TRP A 315 -7.48 9.58 1.47
C TRP A 315 -8.20 8.27 1.20
N ARG A 316 -9.00 7.91 2.20
CA ARG A 316 -9.96 6.81 2.18
C ARG A 316 -11.24 7.30 2.82
N LEU A 317 -12.37 6.76 2.41
CA LEU A 317 -13.67 7.07 2.98
C LEU A 317 -14.30 5.76 3.45
N LEU A 318 -14.84 5.76 4.66
CA LEU A 318 -15.65 4.66 5.17
C LEU A 318 -16.70 5.24 6.12
N ASP A 319 -17.97 4.92 5.90
CA ASP A 319 -19.10 5.32 6.75
C ASP A 319 -19.15 6.83 7.07
N GLY A 320 -18.88 7.68 6.06
CA GLY A 320 -18.88 9.14 6.21
C GLY A 320 -17.68 9.70 7.01
N GLN A 321 -16.67 8.88 7.28
CA GLN A 321 -15.42 9.28 7.90
C GLN A 321 -14.27 9.14 6.90
N ALA A 322 -13.59 10.25 6.66
CA ALA A 322 -12.39 10.28 5.83
C ALA A 322 -11.15 9.98 6.70
N THR A 323 -10.34 9.00 6.32
CA THR A 323 -8.95 8.89 6.77
C THR A 323 -8.07 9.63 5.78
N VAL A 324 -7.42 10.70 6.22
CA VAL A 324 -6.53 11.53 5.41
C VAL A 324 -5.09 11.26 5.80
N ILE A 325 -4.24 11.04 4.80
CA ILE A 325 -2.81 10.79 4.91
C ILE A 325 -2.09 11.94 4.21
N VAL A 326 -1.26 12.68 4.94
CA VAL A 326 -0.41 13.74 4.39
C VAL A 326 1.04 13.38 4.65
N VAL A 327 1.88 13.48 3.62
CA VAL A 327 3.32 13.24 3.72
C VAL A 327 4.07 14.45 3.17
N ASN A 328 5.08 14.89 3.90
CA ASN A 328 6.10 15.80 3.37
C ASN A 328 7.25 14.96 2.82
N PRO A 329 7.39 14.80 1.49
CA PRO A 329 8.47 13.99 0.92
C PRO A 329 9.83 14.70 0.94
N THR A 330 9.89 15.95 1.39
CA THR A 330 11.09 16.79 1.29
C THR A 330 11.89 16.86 2.60
N ARG A 331 13.09 17.45 2.51
CA ARG A 331 13.96 17.72 3.66
C ARG A 331 13.73 19.09 4.32
N SER A 332 12.71 19.81 3.88
CA SER A 332 12.35 21.14 4.40
C SER A 332 11.03 21.08 5.14
N SER A 333 10.90 21.84 6.24
CA SER A 333 9.62 21.98 6.94
C SER A 333 8.62 22.75 6.10
N VAL A 334 7.33 22.39 6.20
CA VAL A 334 6.21 23.14 5.65
C VAL A 334 5.38 23.67 6.82
N PRO A 335 5.68 24.88 7.33
CA PRO A 335 4.96 25.43 8.48
C PRO A 335 3.55 25.86 8.08
N ASN A 336 2.58 25.64 8.98
CA ASN A 336 1.21 26.14 8.83
C ASN A 336 0.54 25.80 7.48
N ALA A 337 0.85 24.63 6.92
CA ALA A 337 0.35 24.18 5.64
C ALA A 337 -1.18 24.07 5.66
N LYS A 338 -1.81 24.53 4.59
CA LYS A 338 -3.24 24.38 4.36
C LYS A 338 -3.53 22.99 3.83
N ILE A 339 -4.42 22.26 4.50
CA ILE A 339 -4.98 20.98 4.04
C ILE A 339 -6.48 21.20 3.86
N THR A 340 -6.96 21.11 2.62
CA THR A 340 -8.36 21.31 2.26
C THR A 340 -9.04 19.96 2.08
N ILE A 341 -10.16 19.75 2.76
CA ILE A 341 -10.93 18.52 2.82
C ILE A 341 -12.38 18.90 2.54
N HIS A 342 -12.81 18.75 1.30
CA HIS A 342 -14.15 19.18 0.89
C HIS A 342 -15.23 18.40 1.65
N GLY A 343 -16.21 19.12 2.19
CA GLY A 343 -17.30 18.55 2.99
C GLY A 343 -16.92 18.18 4.43
N ALA A 344 -15.68 18.41 4.86
CA ALA A 344 -15.28 18.12 6.24
C ALA A 344 -15.85 19.13 7.24
N THR A 345 -16.30 18.63 8.39
CA THR A 345 -16.85 19.45 9.48
C THR A 345 -16.35 18.94 10.84
N GLY A 346 -16.32 19.84 11.83
CA GLY A 346 -15.97 19.49 13.21
C GLY A 346 -14.47 19.45 13.44
N GLU A 347 -13.97 18.32 13.93
CA GLU A 347 -12.57 18.15 14.33
C GLU A 347 -11.91 16.99 13.57
N ALA A 348 -10.66 17.18 13.17
CA ALA A 348 -9.78 16.11 12.76
C ALA A 348 -9.09 15.51 13.99
N ARG A 349 -9.14 14.17 14.13
CA ARG A 349 -8.41 13.44 15.18
C ARG A 349 -7.19 12.75 14.58
N PHE A 350 -6.01 13.12 15.03
CA PHE A 350 -4.75 12.53 14.60
C PHE A 350 -4.56 11.16 15.24
N LEU A 351 -4.26 10.14 14.44
CA LEU A 351 -4.18 8.75 14.90
C LEU A 351 -2.87 8.43 15.64
N SER A 352 -1.84 9.28 15.44
CA SER A 352 -0.51 9.14 16.04
C SER A 352 -0.48 9.48 17.53
N ASP A 353 -1.19 10.53 17.93
CA ASP A 353 -1.11 11.14 19.27
C ASP A 353 -2.48 11.49 19.86
N ASP A 354 -3.57 11.16 19.16
CA ASP A 354 -4.95 11.46 19.55
C ASP A 354 -5.28 12.96 19.70
N ARG A 355 -4.39 13.85 19.22
CA ARG A 355 -4.66 15.30 19.16
C ARG A 355 -5.87 15.57 18.27
N ARG A 356 -6.65 16.57 18.66
CA ARG A 356 -7.78 17.08 17.89
C ARG A 356 -7.49 18.49 17.39
N VAL A 357 -7.83 18.74 16.14
CA VAL A 357 -7.66 20.05 15.50
C VAL A 357 -8.96 20.42 14.80
N ALA A 358 -9.45 21.63 15.05
CA ALA A 358 -10.65 22.13 14.42
C ALA A 358 -10.47 22.20 12.89
N VAL A 359 -11.52 21.82 12.17
CA VAL A 359 -11.62 21.97 10.71
C VAL A 359 -12.65 23.08 10.45
N ALA A 360 -12.16 24.22 9.99
CA ALA A 360 -12.97 25.40 9.69
C ALA A 360 -13.12 25.53 8.17
N ASP A 361 -14.36 25.59 7.67
CA ASP A 361 -14.67 25.70 6.23
C ASP A 361 -13.96 24.62 5.38
N GLY A 362 -13.89 23.40 5.89
CA GLY A 362 -13.18 22.29 5.24
C GLY A 362 -11.67 22.44 5.23
N VAL A 363 -11.08 23.34 6.02
CA VAL A 363 -9.64 23.59 6.08
C VAL A 363 -9.09 23.20 7.44
N LEU A 364 -8.00 22.44 7.41
CA LEU A 364 -7.12 22.17 8.53
C LEU A 364 -5.75 22.81 8.28
N ARG A 365 -5.16 23.42 9.31
CA ARG A 365 -3.80 23.97 9.24
C ARG A 365 -2.85 23.17 10.12
N GLU A 366 -1.71 22.80 9.55
CA GLU A 366 -0.74 21.96 10.24
C GLU A 366 0.68 22.25 9.76
N SER A 367 1.63 22.33 10.68
CA SER A 367 3.05 22.32 10.34
C SER A 367 3.52 20.89 10.13
N VAL A 368 4.15 20.59 9.00
CA VAL A 368 4.68 19.26 8.68
C VAL A 368 6.20 19.34 8.55
N GLU A 369 6.90 18.65 9.45
CA GLU A 369 8.35 18.56 9.51
C GLU A 369 8.94 17.84 8.27
N PRO A 370 10.26 17.92 8.04
CA PRO A 370 10.94 17.14 7.00
C PRO A 370 10.63 15.66 7.13
N LEU A 371 10.22 15.00 6.04
CA LEU A 371 9.77 13.60 6.07
C LEU A 371 8.63 13.33 7.08
N GLY A 372 7.87 14.38 7.38
CA GLY A 372 6.77 14.34 8.31
C GLY A 372 5.56 13.64 7.73
N VAL A 373 4.80 12.98 8.60
CA VAL A 373 3.57 12.28 8.23
C VAL A 373 2.47 12.74 9.17
N ARG A 374 1.28 12.98 8.61
CA ARG A 374 0.04 13.15 9.35
C ARG A 374 -0.98 12.12 8.88
N VAL A 375 -1.57 11.42 9.82
CA VAL A 375 -2.68 10.50 9.58
C VAL A 375 -3.78 10.86 10.54
N PHE A 376 -4.91 11.30 10.02
CA PHE A 376 -6.03 11.73 10.85
C PHE A 376 -7.35 11.32 10.24
N VAL A 377 -8.36 11.23 11.10
CA VAL A 377 -9.75 10.97 10.70
C VAL A 377 -10.58 12.22 10.89
N VAL A 378 -11.51 12.47 9.96
CA VAL A 378 -12.43 13.60 10.02
C VAL A 378 -13.78 13.19 9.44
N LYS A 379 -14.87 13.74 10.00
CA LYS A 379 -16.20 13.53 9.47
C LYS A 379 -16.40 14.36 8.20
N VAL A 380 -16.95 13.75 7.17
CA VAL A 380 -17.37 14.43 5.94
C VAL A 380 -18.89 14.36 5.82
N ALA A 381 -19.52 15.46 5.42
CA ALA A 381 -20.91 15.44 5.01
C ALA A 381 -21.01 14.65 3.70
N GLY A 382 -21.85 13.61 3.70
CA GLY A 382 -22.09 12.75 2.53
C GLY A 382 -22.99 13.39 1.48
#